data_AF-A0A946EVQ4-F1
#
_entry.id   AF-A0A946EVQ4-F1
#
_cell.length_a   1.000
_cell.length_b   1.000
_cell.length_c   1.000
_cell.angle_alpha   90.00
_cell.angle_beta   90.00
_cell.angle_gamma   90.00
#
_symmetry.space_group_name_H-M   'P 1'
#
loop_
_entity.id
_entity.type
_entity.pdbx_description
1 polymer ?
#
loop_
_entity_poly.entity_id
_entity_poly.type
_entity_poly.pdbx_seq_one_letter_code
_entity_poly.pdbx_strand_id
1 'polypeptide(L)'
;CLTDKFGKLGEDWEVLRAEEQLYVPITEFTEAEKNFKGFIDLVVYSKKDEKVHLIDWKTCSWGWKREKKSDKILAYQLVFYKHFYAQKYEVDPKDVDCHFVLLKRTAKAGKKAEFVRVTAAKKRTTDALNALTKALHNINKQNYIKNRAACTNCKDRFGTCEFYQTEHCP
;
A
#
# COMPACT_ATOMS: atom_id res chain seq x y z
N CYS A 1 21.27 -1.11 2.75
CA CYS A 1 19.85 -1.42 3.10
C CYS A 1 19.25 -2.48 2.17
N LEU A 2 19.02 -2.21 0.87
CA LEU A 2 18.63 -3.29 -0.06
C LEU A 2 19.73 -4.37 -0.14
N THR A 3 20.99 -3.95 -0.21
CA THR A 3 22.15 -4.86 -0.17
C THR A 3 22.21 -5.64 1.14
N ASP A 4 21.88 -5.04 2.27
CA ASP A 4 21.88 -5.73 3.57
C ASP A 4 20.74 -6.77 3.64
N LYS A 5 19.60 -6.48 2.99
CA LYS A 5 18.42 -7.35 3.00
C LYS A 5 18.52 -8.49 1.98
N PHE A 6 18.95 -8.19 0.76
CA PHE A 6 18.92 -9.10 -0.38
C PHE A 6 20.33 -9.52 -0.84
N GLY A 7 21.37 -8.79 -0.48
CA GLY A 7 22.76 -9.04 -0.90
C GLY A 7 23.16 -8.32 -2.18
N LYS A 8 24.03 -8.94 -2.98
CA LYS A 8 24.61 -8.31 -4.15
C LYS A 8 23.63 -8.34 -5.33
N LEU A 9 23.35 -7.16 -5.89
CA LEU A 9 22.49 -7.00 -7.06
C LEU A 9 23.09 -7.71 -8.28
N GLY A 10 22.26 -8.41 -9.05
CA GLY A 10 22.65 -9.23 -10.21
C GLY A 10 23.07 -10.65 -9.84
N GLU A 11 23.57 -10.86 -8.62
CA GLU A 11 23.96 -12.17 -8.12
C GLU A 11 22.87 -12.78 -7.24
N ASP A 12 22.61 -12.17 -6.08
CA ASP A 12 21.66 -12.67 -5.07
C ASP A 12 20.21 -12.28 -5.36
N TRP A 13 20.01 -11.16 -6.06
CA TRP A 13 18.69 -10.62 -6.37
C TRP A 13 18.76 -9.74 -7.62
N GLU A 14 17.62 -9.54 -8.26
CA GLU A 14 17.49 -8.72 -9.45
C GLU A 14 16.25 -7.82 -9.39
N VAL A 15 16.34 -6.69 -10.07
CA VAL A 15 15.20 -5.80 -10.24
C VAL A 15 14.37 -6.35 -11.40
N LEU A 16 13.11 -6.69 -11.11
CA LEU A 16 12.17 -7.08 -12.16
C LEU A 16 11.60 -5.84 -12.82
N ARG A 17 11.07 -4.91 -12.04
CA ARG A 17 10.39 -3.69 -12.52
C ARG A 17 10.54 -2.55 -11.51
N ALA A 18 10.52 -1.32 -12.00
CA ALA A 18 10.36 -0.11 -11.21
C ALA A 18 9.10 0.62 -11.70
N GLU A 19 8.36 1.24 -10.78
CA GLU A 19 7.08 1.90 -11.07
C GLU A 19 6.09 0.98 -11.82
N GLU A 20 5.95 -0.26 -11.33
CA GLU A 20 5.14 -1.27 -11.98
C GLU A 20 3.65 -0.92 -11.92
N GLN A 21 3.04 -0.74 -13.09
CA GLN A 21 1.65 -0.34 -13.19
C GLN A 21 0.70 -1.53 -13.06
N LEU A 22 -0.18 -1.47 -12.07
CA LEU A 22 -1.33 -2.34 -11.94
C LEU A 22 -2.56 -1.66 -12.53
N TYR A 23 -3.20 -2.33 -13.49
CA TYR A 23 -4.52 -1.98 -14.00
C TYR A 23 -5.28 -3.29 -14.26
N VAL A 24 -5.88 -3.82 -13.19
CA VAL A 24 -6.40 -5.19 -13.14
C VAL A 24 -7.88 -5.15 -12.78
N PRO A 25 -8.76 -5.95 -13.41
CA PRO A 25 -10.17 -5.99 -13.06
C PRO A 25 -10.41 -6.41 -11.61
N ILE A 26 -11.36 -5.74 -10.96
CA ILE A 26 -11.79 -6.06 -9.59
C ILE A 26 -12.96 -7.04 -9.67
N THR A 27 -12.66 -8.34 -9.61
CA THR A 27 -13.65 -9.40 -9.79
C THR A 27 -14.64 -9.53 -8.62
N GLU A 28 -14.26 -9.05 -7.43
CA GLU A 28 -15.04 -9.12 -6.20
C GLU A 28 -16.20 -8.11 -6.16
N PHE A 29 -16.27 -7.20 -7.13
CA PHE A 29 -17.32 -6.19 -7.24
C PHE A 29 -18.07 -6.35 -8.57
N THR A 30 -19.32 -6.82 -8.49
CA THR A 30 -20.11 -7.20 -9.67
C THR A 30 -21.13 -6.15 -10.11
N GLU A 31 -21.36 -5.10 -9.32
CA GLU A 31 -22.38 -4.08 -9.64
C GLU A 31 -21.96 -3.14 -10.78
N ALA A 32 -20.66 -3.01 -11.05
CA ALA A 32 -20.13 -2.30 -12.19
C ALA A 32 -18.70 -2.74 -12.48
N GLU A 33 -18.29 -2.66 -13.74
CA GLU A 33 -16.91 -2.91 -14.13
C GLU A 33 -15.98 -1.84 -13.54
N LYS A 34 -15.04 -2.27 -12.70
CA LYS A 34 -14.03 -1.43 -12.08
C LYS A 34 -12.68 -2.12 -12.15
N ASN A 35 -11.64 -1.35 -12.45
CA ASN A 35 -10.26 -1.82 -12.44
C ASN A 35 -9.52 -1.22 -11.24
N PHE A 36 -8.72 -2.02 -10.56
CA PHE A 36 -7.76 -1.56 -9.58
C PHE A 36 -6.60 -0.91 -10.30
N LYS A 37 -6.40 0.39 -10.04
CA LYS A 37 -5.28 1.16 -10.55
C LYS A 37 -4.27 1.41 -9.44
N GLY A 38 -3.03 0.99 -9.63
CA GLY A 38 -1.93 1.21 -8.67
C GLY A 38 -0.57 1.24 -9.35
N PHE A 39 0.43 1.76 -8.65
CA PHE A 39 1.83 1.78 -9.07
C PHE A 39 2.66 1.23 -7.92
N ILE A 40 3.42 0.18 -8.17
CA ILE A 40 4.34 -0.40 -7.19
C ILE A 40 5.72 0.19 -7.44
N ASP A 41 6.27 0.93 -6.48
CA ASP A 41 7.52 1.66 -6.68
C ASP A 41 8.67 0.75 -7.15
N LEU A 42 8.82 -0.44 -6.55
CA LEU A 42 9.87 -1.38 -6.92
C LEU A 42 9.45 -2.85 -6.74
N VAL A 43 9.74 -3.67 -7.75
CA VAL A 43 9.52 -5.11 -7.76
C VAL A 43 10.86 -5.80 -7.98
N VAL A 44 11.24 -6.69 -7.06
CA VAL A 44 12.51 -7.40 -7.10
C VAL A 44 12.30 -8.89 -6.93
N TYR A 45 13.17 -9.71 -7.50
CA TYR A 45 13.24 -11.14 -7.22
C TYR A 45 14.50 -11.44 -6.43
N SER A 46 14.36 -12.21 -5.35
CA SER A 46 15.46 -12.62 -4.49
C SER A 46 15.68 -14.12 -4.65
N LYS A 47 16.90 -14.51 -5.05
CA LYS A 47 17.29 -15.92 -5.21
C LYS A 47 17.54 -16.61 -3.87
N LYS A 48 17.68 -15.84 -2.78
CA LYS A 48 17.94 -16.36 -1.43
C LYS A 48 16.73 -17.06 -0.81
N ASP A 49 15.55 -16.50 -1.03
CA ASP A 49 14.28 -17.01 -0.53
C ASP A 49 13.31 -17.40 -1.67
N GLU A 50 13.79 -17.30 -2.92
CA GLU A 50 13.07 -17.63 -4.16
C GLU A 50 11.73 -16.90 -4.31
N LYS A 51 11.69 -15.63 -3.87
CA LYS A 51 10.46 -14.84 -3.80
C LYS A 51 10.55 -13.52 -4.53
N VAL A 52 9.38 -13.07 -4.99
CA VAL A 52 9.16 -11.69 -5.45
C VAL A 52 8.91 -10.80 -4.24
N HIS A 53 9.56 -9.65 -4.17
CA HIS A 53 9.35 -8.66 -3.13
C HIS A 53 8.82 -7.36 -3.74
N LEU A 54 7.62 -6.95 -3.30
CA LEU A 54 7.02 -5.66 -3.63
C LEU A 54 7.44 -4.63 -2.57
N ILE A 55 8.02 -3.52 -3.02
CA ILE A 55 8.59 -2.49 -2.16
C ILE A 55 7.89 -1.17 -2.46
N ASP A 56 7.46 -0.50 -1.39
CA ASP A 56 6.93 0.87 -1.41
C ASP A 56 7.79 1.76 -0.50
N TRP A 57 8.30 2.86 -1.04
CA TRP A 57 9.17 3.80 -0.33
C TRP A 57 8.34 4.85 0.40
N LYS A 58 8.62 5.01 1.70
CA LYS A 58 7.96 6.04 2.51
C LYS A 58 8.98 6.92 3.20
N THR A 59 8.93 8.23 2.95
CA THR A 59 9.76 9.18 3.68
C THR A 59 9.20 9.42 5.08
N CYS A 60 10.07 9.52 6.08
CA CYS A 60 9.71 9.86 7.45
C CYS A 60 10.84 10.65 8.14
N SER A 61 10.54 11.28 9.28
CA SER A 61 11.58 11.99 10.05
C SER A 61 12.52 10.97 10.72
N TRP A 62 12.07 10.32 11.80
CA TRP A 62 12.88 9.34 12.55
C TRP A 62 12.48 7.88 12.30
N GLY A 63 11.26 7.62 11.83
CA GLY A 63 10.66 6.30 11.69
C GLY A 63 9.16 6.36 11.93
N TRP A 64 8.49 5.23 11.80
CA TRP A 64 7.08 5.11 12.19
C TRP A 64 6.94 4.63 13.63
N LYS A 65 6.00 5.24 14.36
CA LYS A 65 5.56 4.74 15.65
C LYS A 65 4.79 3.42 15.47
N ARG A 66 4.65 2.65 16.56
CA ARG A 66 4.01 1.32 16.56
C ARG A 66 2.59 1.37 16.01
N GLU A 67 1.83 2.41 16.36
CA GLU A 67 0.43 2.60 15.98
C GLU A 67 0.31 2.68 14.45
N LYS A 68 1.18 3.47 13.82
CA LYS A 68 1.23 3.62 12.36
C LYS A 68 1.66 2.34 11.65
N LYS A 69 2.58 1.57 12.24
CA LYS A 69 2.98 0.25 11.71
C LYS A 69 1.86 -0.79 11.81
N SER A 70 0.95 -0.64 12.77
CA SER A 70 -0.24 -1.49 12.93
C SER A 70 -1.49 -1.00 12.19
N ASP A 71 -1.41 0.16 11.54
CA ASP A 71 -2.54 0.75 10.82
C ASP A 71 -2.98 -0.16 9.67
N LYS A 72 -4.27 -0.54 9.69
CA LYS A 72 -4.84 -1.47 8.72
C LYS A 72 -4.97 -0.85 7.34
N ILE A 73 -5.36 0.42 7.24
CA ILE A 73 -5.56 1.12 5.96
C ILE A 73 -4.21 1.25 5.26
N LEU A 74 -3.18 1.63 6.01
CA LEU A 74 -1.83 1.72 5.47
C LEU A 74 -1.32 0.34 5.03
N ALA A 75 -1.57 -0.71 5.81
CA ALA A 75 -1.25 -2.08 5.40
C ALA A 75 -2.03 -2.53 4.16
N TYR A 76 -3.29 -2.12 3.99
CA TYR A 76 -4.13 -2.50 2.86
C TYR A 76 -3.56 -2.05 1.53
N GLN A 77 -2.82 -0.93 1.47
CA GLN A 77 -2.11 -0.52 0.25
C GLN A 77 -1.26 -1.67 -0.32
N LEU A 78 -0.39 -2.27 0.50
CA LEU A 78 0.47 -3.37 0.07
C LEU A 78 -0.29 -4.70 -0.07
N VAL A 79 -1.36 -4.92 0.69
CA VAL A 79 -2.23 -6.11 0.51
C VAL A 79 -2.87 -6.09 -0.87
N PHE A 80 -3.37 -4.93 -1.32
CA PHE A 80 -3.92 -4.79 -2.66
C PHE A 80 -2.85 -4.98 -3.73
N TYR A 81 -1.68 -4.34 -3.59
CA TYR A 81 -0.58 -4.56 -4.53
C TYR A 81 -0.22 -6.03 -4.67
N LYS A 82 -0.09 -6.75 -3.56
CA LYS A 82 0.17 -8.19 -3.59
C LYS A 82 -0.91 -8.98 -4.34
N HIS A 83 -2.18 -8.72 -4.00
CA HIS A 83 -3.31 -9.43 -4.57
C HIS A 83 -3.42 -9.21 -6.08
N PHE A 84 -3.42 -7.95 -6.51
CA PHE A 84 -3.56 -7.60 -7.94
C PHE A 84 -2.28 -7.89 -8.74
N TYR A 85 -1.10 -7.84 -8.13
CA TYR A 85 0.13 -8.31 -8.76
C TYR A 85 0.08 -9.82 -9.01
N ALA A 86 -0.35 -10.61 -8.01
CA ALA A 86 -0.50 -12.05 -8.14
C ALA A 86 -1.51 -12.44 -9.24
N GLN A 87 -2.60 -11.69 -9.37
CA GLN A 87 -3.56 -11.86 -10.47
C GLN A 87 -2.95 -11.50 -11.83
N LYS A 88 -2.28 -10.35 -11.95
CA LYS A 88 -1.69 -9.87 -13.21
C LYS A 88 -0.65 -10.83 -13.79
N TYR A 89 0.16 -11.44 -12.92
CA TYR A 89 1.28 -12.30 -13.31
C TYR A 89 1.02 -13.79 -13.06
N GLU A 90 -0.18 -14.16 -12.63
CA GLU A 90 -0.59 -15.54 -12.37
C GLU A 90 0.36 -16.30 -11.42
N VAL A 91 0.87 -15.63 -10.38
CA VAL A 91 1.78 -16.21 -9.38
C VAL A 91 1.07 -16.55 -8.07
N ASP A 92 1.53 -17.57 -7.32
CA ASP A 92 0.98 -17.85 -5.98
C ASP A 92 1.30 -16.65 -5.05
N PRO A 93 0.31 -16.02 -4.39
CA PRO A 93 0.56 -14.99 -3.40
C PRO A 93 1.55 -15.40 -2.31
N LYS A 94 1.77 -16.69 -2.01
CA LYS A 94 2.80 -17.12 -1.04
C LYS A 94 4.23 -16.79 -1.47
N ASP A 95 4.45 -16.69 -2.77
CA ASP A 95 5.76 -16.43 -3.37
C ASP A 95 6.03 -14.93 -3.54
N VAL A 96 5.10 -14.10 -3.06
CA VAL A 96 5.19 -12.65 -3.06
C VAL A 96 5.21 -12.12 -1.63
N ASP A 97 6.25 -11.39 -1.26
CA ASP A 97 6.32 -10.68 0.02
C ASP A 97 6.29 -9.16 -0.19
N CYS A 98 5.79 -8.41 0.79
CA CYS A 98 5.57 -6.96 0.65
C CYS A 98 6.19 -6.19 1.81
N HIS A 99 6.81 -5.06 1.48
CA HIS A 99 7.58 -4.27 2.41
C HIS A 99 7.36 -2.78 2.18
N PHE A 100 7.14 -2.05 3.26
CA PHE A 100 7.45 -0.63 3.26
C PHE A 100 8.94 -0.46 3.55
N VAL A 101 9.61 0.42 2.83
CA VAL A 101 10.96 0.87 3.17
C VAL A 101 10.91 2.32 3.60
N LEU A 102 11.14 2.53 4.89
CA LEU A 102 11.09 3.83 5.51
C LEU A 102 12.41 4.57 5.33
N LEU A 103 12.40 5.67 4.59
CA LEU A 103 13.53 6.57 4.41
C LEU A 103 13.51 7.64 5.51
N LYS A 104 14.42 7.53 6.47
CA LYS A 104 14.51 8.36 7.67
C LYS A 104 15.42 9.56 7.44
N ARG A 105 14.84 10.76 7.39
CA ARG A 105 15.58 12.00 7.14
C ARG A 105 16.60 12.31 8.23
N THR A 106 16.29 12.06 9.50
CA THR A 106 17.11 12.50 10.66
C THR A 106 18.01 11.40 11.25
N ALA A 107 17.89 10.15 10.81
CA ALA A 107 18.71 9.05 11.35
C ALA A 107 20.20 9.21 11.00
N LYS A 108 21.09 8.56 11.75
CA LYS A 108 22.54 8.52 11.45
C LYS A 108 22.82 7.75 10.14
N ALA A 109 23.97 8.01 9.52
CA ALA A 109 24.46 7.24 8.38
C ALA A 109 24.43 5.73 8.70
N GLY A 110 24.06 4.91 7.71
CA GLY A 110 23.86 3.46 7.88
C GLY A 110 22.51 3.05 8.49
N LYS A 111 21.77 3.96 9.15
CA LYS A 111 20.43 3.68 9.73
C LYS A 111 19.30 4.47 9.05
N LYS A 112 19.57 5.01 7.87
CA LYS A 112 18.64 5.87 7.11
C LYS A 112 17.47 5.11 6.49
N ALA A 113 17.54 3.79 6.37
CA ALA A 113 16.48 2.99 5.78
C ALA A 113 16.06 1.83 6.70
N GLU A 114 14.76 1.57 6.81
CA GLU A 114 14.18 0.51 7.62
C GLU A 114 13.13 -0.25 6.84
N PHE A 115 13.24 -1.58 6.80
CA PHE A 115 12.20 -2.44 6.24
C PHE A 115 11.10 -2.71 7.28
N VAL A 116 9.86 -2.50 6.87
CA VAL A 116 8.66 -2.89 7.62
C VAL A 116 7.89 -3.87 6.76
N ARG A 117 7.99 -5.16 7.10
CA ARG A 117 7.25 -6.22 6.41
C ARG A 117 5.76 -6.10 6.69
N VAL A 118 4.94 -6.20 5.65
CA VAL A 118 3.48 -6.26 5.77
C VAL A 118 3.00 -7.66 5.42
N THR A 119 2.47 -8.36 6.42
CA THR A 119 1.87 -9.67 6.20
C THR A 119 0.50 -9.52 5.56
N ALA A 120 0.33 -10.06 4.37
CA ALA A 120 -0.93 -10.18 3.64
C ALA A 120 -1.44 -11.63 3.70
N ALA A 121 -1.82 -12.08 4.90
CA ALA A 121 -2.41 -13.40 5.10
C ALA A 121 -3.82 -13.47 4.48
N LYS A 122 -4.33 -14.69 4.25
CA LYS A 122 -5.66 -14.92 3.65
C LYS A 122 -6.76 -14.07 4.30
N LYS A 123 -6.92 -14.16 5.63
CA LYS A 123 -7.92 -13.38 6.39
C LYS A 123 -7.79 -11.86 6.16
N ARG A 124 -6.58 -11.32 6.23
CA ARG A 124 -6.34 -9.88 6.04
C ARG A 124 -6.65 -9.44 4.60
N THR A 125 -6.37 -10.30 3.62
CA THR A 125 -6.69 -10.07 2.22
C THR A 125 -8.20 -10.04 2.01
N THR A 126 -8.93 -11.01 2.56
CA THR A 126 -10.40 -11.02 2.55
C THR A 126 -10.98 -9.78 3.21
N ASP A 127 -10.47 -9.37 4.38
CA ASP A 127 -10.92 -8.15 5.07
C ASP A 127 -10.67 -6.89 4.21
N ALA A 128 -9.52 -6.82 3.54
CA ALA A 128 -9.18 -5.71 2.64
C ALA A 128 -10.11 -5.65 1.43
N LEU A 129 -10.38 -6.80 0.78
CA LEU A 129 -11.29 -6.90 -0.36
C LEU A 129 -12.73 -6.57 0.06
N ASN A 130 -13.20 -7.02 1.22
CA ASN A 130 -14.51 -6.64 1.74
C ASN A 130 -14.61 -5.12 1.97
N ALA A 131 -13.54 -4.49 2.49
CA ALA A 131 -13.49 -3.03 2.62
C ALA A 131 -13.52 -2.33 1.27
N LEU A 132 -12.78 -2.86 0.28
CA LEU A 132 -12.78 -2.36 -1.10
C LEU A 132 -14.18 -2.44 -1.74
N THR A 133 -14.83 -3.61 -1.69
CA THR A 133 -16.18 -3.80 -2.25
C THR A 133 -17.20 -2.87 -1.60
N LYS A 134 -17.14 -2.68 -0.27
CA LYS A 134 -18.00 -1.71 0.43
C LYS A 134 -17.73 -0.26 0.00
N ALA A 135 -16.47 0.10 -0.22
CA ALA A 135 -16.12 1.43 -0.72
C ALA A 135 -16.66 1.63 -2.14
N LEU A 136 -16.47 0.66 -3.02
CA LEU A 136 -16.96 0.69 -4.40
C LEU A 136 -18.50 0.76 -4.46
N HIS A 137 -19.21 0.01 -3.62
CA HIS A 137 -20.66 0.09 -3.50
C HIS A 137 -21.12 1.52 -3.18
N ASN A 138 -20.53 2.15 -2.16
CA ASN A 138 -20.89 3.52 -1.79
C ASN A 138 -20.55 4.52 -2.91
N ILE A 139 -19.40 4.38 -3.57
CA ILE A 139 -19.03 5.22 -4.72
C ILE A 139 -20.04 5.04 -5.87
N ASN A 140 -20.41 3.80 -6.19
CA ASN A 140 -21.34 3.48 -7.26
C ASN A 140 -22.75 4.04 -7.01
N LYS A 141 -23.20 4.01 -5.75
CA LYS A 141 -24.49 4.58 -5.33
C LYS A 141 -24.45 6.08 -5.04
N GLN A 142 -23.29 6.73 -5.20
CA GLN A 142 -23.10 8.14 -4.86
C GLN A 142 -23.43 8.46 -3.39
N ASN A 143 -23.13 7.51 -2.48
CA ASN A 143 -23.30 7.68 -1.05
C ASN A 143 -22.06 8.35 -0.44
N TYR A 144 -22.16 9.64 -0.11
CA TYR A 144 -21.06 10.44 0.43
C TYR A 144 -21.05 10.44 1.97
N ILE A 145 -20.47 9.40 2.58
CA ILE A 145 -20.35 9.30 4.04
C ILE A 145 -19.33 10.32 4.56
N LYS A 146 -19.77 11.26 5.40
CA LYS A 146 -18.90 12.31 5.98
C LYS A 146 -18.09 11.79 7.16
N ASN A 147 -16.78 12.04 7.11
CA ASN A 147 -15.94 11.94 8.31
C ASN A 147 -16.12 13.19 9.19
N ARG A 148 -17.11 13.16 10.09
CA ARG A 148 -17.43 14.30 10.97
C ARG A 148 -16.28 14.71 11.89
N ALA A 149 -15.34 13.82 12.18
CA ALA A 149 -14.16 14.16 12.99
C ALA A 149 -13.21 15.14 12.28
N ALA A 150 -13.24 15.20 10.95
CA ALA A 150 -12.48 16.14 10.15
C ALA A 150 -13.23 17.46 9.86
N CYS A 151 -14.52 17.53 10.19
CA CYS A 151 -15.37 18.71 9.99
C CYS A 151 -15.14 19.74 11.09
N THR A 152 -13.98 20.39 11.09
CA THR A 152 -13.60 21.40 12.09
C THR A 152 -13.39 22.76 11.44
N ASN A 153 -13.74 23.85 12.14
CA ASN A 153 -13.56 25.23 11.66
C ASN A 153 -12.10 25.59 11.33
N CYS A 154 -11.13 24.90 11.92
CA CYS A 154 -9.71 25.18 11.69
C CYS A 154 -9.22 24.52 10.38
N LYS A 155 -9.21 25.29 9.28
CA LYS A 155 -8.75 24.82 7.96
C LYS A 155 -7.24 24.56 7.90
N ASP A 156 -6.44 25.20 8.76
CA ASP A 156 -4.97 25.08 8.75
C ASP A 156 -4.43 23.84 9.48
N ARG A 157 -5.30 23.08 10.15
CA ARG A 157 -4.89 21.87 10.86
C ARG A 157 -4.78 20.70 9.89
N PHE A 158 -3.66 19.99 9.94
CA PHE A 158 -3.47 18.78 9.15
C PHE A 158 -4.60 17.76 9.40
N GLY A 159 -5.22 17.29 8.31
CA GLY A 159 -6.30 16.29 8.35
C GLY A 159 -7.72 16.85 8.50
N THR A 160 -7.90 18.17 8.38
CA THR A 160 -9.24 18.79 8.36
C THR A 160 -9.84 18.81 6.95
N CYS A 161 -11.17 18.83 6.88
CA CYS A 161 -11.90 18.85 5.63
C CYS A 161 -11.89 20.27 5.03
N GLU A 162 -11.24 20.43 3.88
CA GLU A 162 -11.13 21.71 3.16
C GLU A 162 -12.49 22.27 2.73
N PHE A 163 -13.44 21.37 2.45
CA PHE A 163 -14.80 21.71 2.03
C PHE A 163 -15.73 22.06 3.19
N TYR A 164 -15.30 21.94 4.44
CA TYR A 164 -16.17 22.21 5.58
C TYR A 164 -16.73 23.64 5.54
N GLN A 165 -18.07 23.77 5.65
CA GLN A 165 -18.82 25.02 5.52
C GLN A 165 -18.66 25.76 4.18
N THR A 166 -18.29 25.05 3.11
CA THR A 166 -18.35 25.56 1.73
C THR A 166 -19.61 25.08 1.02
N GLU A 167 -19.94 25.65 -0.14
CA GLU A 167 -21.04 25.19 -1.00
C GLU A 167 -20.90 23.73 -1.48
N HIS A 168 -19.68 23.19 -1.42
CA HIS A 168 -19.36 21.80 -1.78
C HIS A 168 -19.39 20.84 -0.59
N CYS A 169 -19.69 21.31 0.63
CA CYS A 169 -20.07 20.41 1.72
C CYS A 169 -21.55 20.05 1.53
N PRO A 170 -21.88 18.78 1.24
CA PRO A 170 -23.28 18.35 1.16
C PRO A 170 -23.88 18.29 2.56
#